data_AF-A0A2V8N6P1-F1
#
_entry.id   AF-A0A2V8N6P1-F1
#
_cell.length_a   1.000
_cell.length_b   1.000
_cell.length_c   1.000
_cell.angle_alpha   90.00
_cell.angle_beta   90.00
_cell.angle_gamma   90.00
#
_symmetry.space_group_name_H-M   'P 1'
#
loop_
_entity.id
_entity.type
_entity.pdbx_description
1 polymer ?
#
loop_
_entity_poly.entity_id
_entity_poly.type
_entity_poly.pdbx_seq_one_letter_code
_entity_poly.pdbx_strand_id
1 'polypeptide(L)'
;MFEFVMQHQFWTAVAIYWVYSAAVSSMPDPRQWQSGLSWLYRFCHNVAGNITTAFLARYRACALRGSRTPVNRLGLVWIAPLLLWISACAAHYTVHPGALSKTDSAAYDALRIAERTIDQARLEYKAGQLPGEAREALDALIRSYNIARNSWLTYRGAVAADMPPGVYFNQLTKDLLDLAGAIRAFKLGAAINEEAK
;
A
#
# COMPACT_ATOMS: atom_id res chain seq x y z
N MET A 1 23.39 7.01 4.52
CA MET A 1 22.13 7.40 3.83
C MET A 1 21.89 6.60 2.56
N PHE A 2 22.87 6.42 1.67
CA PHE A 2 22.73 5.57 0.47
C PHE A 2 22.32 4.12 0.77
N GLU A 3 22.89 3.47 1.79
CA GLU A 3 22.52 2.08 2.12
C GLU A 3 21.08 1.93 2.62
N PHE A 4 20.57 2.92 3.37
CA PHE A 4 19.18 2.93 3.85
C PHE A 4 18.18 3.12 2.70
N VAL A 5 18.48 4.02 1.75
CA VAL A 5 17.67 4.22 0.54
C VAL A 5 17.72 2.99 -0.37
N MET A 6 18.89 2.36 -0.52
CA MET A 6 19.05 1.16 -1.33
C MET A 6 18.35 -0.06 -0.72
N GLN A 7 18.36 -0.20 0.61
CA GLN A 7 17.66 -1.28 1.30
C GLN A 7 16.14 -1.12 1.18
N HIS A 8 15.60 0.09 1.34
CA HIS A 8 14.18 0.33 1.09
C HIS A 8 13.80 0.14 -0.38
N GLN A 9 14.57 0.66 -1.33
CA GLN A 9 14.29 0.46 -2.75
C GLN A 9 14.36 -1.03 -3.16
N PHE A 10 15.25 -1.80 -2.56
CA PHE A 10 15.32 -3.25 -2.76
C PHE A 10 14.06 -3.95 -2.25
N TRP A 11 13.64 -3.67 -1.01
CA TRP A 11 12.40 -4.26 -0.46
C TRP A 11 11.15 -3.80 -1.20
N THR A 12 11.12 -2.55 -1.66
CA THR A 12 10.06 -2.04 -2.53
C THR A 12 10.02 -2.81 -3.84
N ALA A 13 11.16 -3.02 -4.51
CA ALA A 13 11.24 -3.81 -5.74
C ALA A 13 10.81 -5.27 -5.53
N VAL A 14 11.19 -5.89 -4.41
CA VAL A 14 10.77 -7.24 -4.04
C VAL A 14 9.26 -7.29 -3.81
N ALA A 15 8.68 -6.32 -3.09
CA ALA A 15 7.25 -6.24 -2.85
C ALA A 15 6.45 -6.01 -4.16
N ILE A 16 6.93 -5.14 -5.04
CA ILE A 16 6.31 -4.89 -6.35
C ILE A 16 6.38 -6.15 -7.22
N TYR A 17 7.52 -6.84 -7.24
CA TYR A 17 7.65 -8.10 -7.94
C TYR A 17 6.69 -9.16 -7.40
N TRP A 18 6.55 -9.25 -6.09
CA TRP A 18 5.64 -10.19 -5.44
C TRP A 18 4.17 -9.92 -5.77
N VAL A 19 3.76 -8.64 -5.74
CA VAL A 19 2.41 -8.21 -6.15
C VAL A 19 2.17 -8.48 -7.65
N TYR A 20 3.17 -8.20 -8.50
CA TYR A 20 3.11 -8.50 -9.92
C TYR A 20 2.96 -10.01 -10.17
N SER A 21 3.75 -10.85 -9.49
CA SER A 21 3.61 -12.31 -9.57
C SER A 21 2.24 -12.79 -9.11
N ALA A 22 1.71 -12.28 -7.99
CA ALA A 22 0.40 -12.63 -7.49
C ALA A 22 -0.72 -12.22 -8.48
N ALA A 23 -0.63 -11.02 -9.06
CA ALA A 23 -1.58 -10.55 -10.05
C ALA A 23 -1.58 -11.43 -11.31
N VAL A 24 -0.39 -11.81 -11.81
CA VAL A 24 -0.25 -12.69 -12.98
C VAL A 24 -0.76 -14.10 -12.69
N SER A 25 -0.51 -14.65 -11.50
CA SER A 25 -1.03 -15.97 -11.08
C SER A 25 -2.54 -15.98 -10.84
N SER A 26 -3.14 -14.84 -10.49
CA SER A 26 -4.59 -14.70 -10.33
C SER A 26 -5.35 -14.55 -11.65
N MET A 27 -4.63 -14.41 -12.78
CA MET A 27 -5.29 -14.32 -14.08
C MET A 27 -5.96 -15.66 -14.44
N PRO A 28 -7.26 -15.65 -14.76
CA PRO A 28 -7.98 -16.86 -15.15
C PRO A 28 -7.40 -17.47 -16.44
N ASP A 29 -7.50 -18.79 -16.55
CA ASP A 29 -6.94 -19.56 -17.68
C ASP A 29 -7.41 -18.96 -19.02
N PRO A 30 -6.49 -18.62 -19.95
CA PRO A 30 -6.83 -18.03 -21.24
C PRO A 30 -7.78 -18.89 -22.09
N ARG A 31 -8.01 -20.17 -21.74
CA ARG A 31 -9.03 -21.02 -22.39
C ARG A 31 -10.47 -20.48 -22.28
N GLN A 32 -10.75 -19.60 -21.32
CA GLN A 32 -12.10 -19.04 -21.12
C GLN A 32 -12.32 -17.69 -21.82
N TRP A 33 -11.30 -17.12 -22.48
CA TRP A 33 -11.35 -15.75 -23.00
C TRP A 33 -11.39 -15.74 -24.53
N GLN A 34 -12.42 -15.11 -25.10
CA GLN A 34 -12.49 -14.84 -26.54
C GLN A 34 -11.42 -13.79 -26.92
N SER A 35 -10.32 -14.29 -27.48
CA SER A 35 -9.28 -13.67 -28.33
C SER A 35 -8.58 -12.36 -27.93
N GLY A 36 -9.17 -11.44 -27.16
CA GLY A 36 -8.63 -10.08 -26.97
C GLY A 36 -7.50 -9.92 -25.95
N LEU A 37 -7.44 -10.76 -24.91
CA LEU A 37 -6.54 -10.55 -23.75
C LEU A 37 -5.50 -11.66 -23.54
N SER A 38 -5.47 -12.65 -24.43
CA SER A 38 -4.51 -13.75 -24.38
C SER A 38 -3.06 -13.29 -24.61
N TRP A 39 -2.86 -12.24 -25.41
CA TRP A 39 -1.54 -11.65 -25.64
C TRP A 39 -0.99 -11.00 -24.37
N LEU A 40 -1.84 -10.34 -23.59
CA LEU A 40 -1.47 -9.70 -22.32
C LEU A 40 -1.09 -10.76 -21.28
N TYR A 41 -1.89 -11.82 -21.15
CA TYR A 41 -1.57 -12.95 -20.29
C TYR A 41 -0.19 -13.56 -20.61
N ARG A 42 0.08 -13.82 -21.91
CA ARG A 42 1.37 -14.37 -22.37
C ARG A 42 2.52 -13.40 -22.16
N PHE A 43 2.32 -12.11 -22.44
CA PHE A 43 3.31 -11.07 -22.22
C PHE A 43 3.68 -11.00 -20.73
N CYS A 44 2.69 -10.94 -19.85
CA CYS A 44 2.90 -10.86 -18.41
C CYS A 44 3.64 -12.09 -17.85
N HIS A 45 3.25 -13.29 -18.28
CA HIS A 45 3.92 -14.54 -17.90
C HIS A 45 5.36 -14.63 -18.42
N ASN A 46 5.61 -14.20 -19.67
CA ASN A 46 6.96 -14.18 -20.23
C ASN A 46 7.87 -13.17 -19.51
N VAL A 47 7.35 -11.98 -19.17
CA VAL A 47 8.08 -10.98 -18.39
C VAL A 47 8.38 -11.52 -16.99
N ALA A 48 7.41 -12.14 -16.31
CA ALA A 48 7.62 -12.76 -14.99
C ALA A 48 8.70 -13.84 -15.03
N GLY A 49 8.64 -14.76 -16.00
CA GLY A 49 9.62 -15.84 -16.17
C GLY A 49 11.03 -15.33 -16.46
N ASN A 50 11.16 -14.32 -17.32
CA ASN A 50 12.45 -13.73 -17.65
C ASN A 50 13.07 -12.97 -16.46
N ILE A 51 12.26 -12.24 -15.68
CA ILE A 51 12.71 -11.57 -14.46
C ILE A 51 13.16 -12.60 -13.41
N THR A 52 12.37 -13.66 -13.21
CA THR A 52 12.72 -14.76 -12.28
C THR A 52 14.06 -15.37 -12.65
N THR A 53 14.26 -15.67 -13.93
CA THR A 53 15.48 -16.30 -14.45
C THR A 53 16.68 -15.37 -14.30
N ALA A 54 16.53 -14.08 -14.62
CA ALA A 54 17.60 -13.09 -14.45
C ALA A 54 17.98 -12.88 -12.98
N PHE A 55 17.00 -12.87 -12.08
CA PHE A 55 17.23 -12.72 -10.64
C PHE A 55 17.92 -13.94 -10.05
N LEU A 56 17.47 -15.16 -10.40
CA LEU A 56 18.09 -16.42 -9.98
C LEU A 56 19.50 -16.60 -10.54
N ALA A 57 19.74 -16.25 -11.80
CA ALA A 57 21.08 -16.31 -12.40
C ALA A 57 22.05 -15.35 -11.70
N ARG A 58 21.58 -14.15 -11.34
CA ARG A 58 22.37 -13.15 -10.62
C ARG A 58 22.61 -13.51 -9.16
N TYR A 59 21.62 -14.11 -8.50
CA TYR A 59 21.75 -14.64 -7.13
C TYR A 59 22.74 -15.80 -7.08
N ARG A 60 22.65 -16.77 -8.02
CA ARG A 60 23.61 -17.88 -8.13
C ARG A 60 25.02 -17.39 -8.47
N ALA A 61 25.16 -16.41 -9.36
CA ALA A 61 26.46 -15.81 -9.68
C ALA A 61 27.10 -15.07 -8.47
N CYS A 62 26.29 -14.42 -7.63
CA CYS A 62 26.77 -13.79 -6.40
C CYS A 62 27.09 -14.80 -5.28
N ALA A 63 26.30 -15.89 -5.17
CA ALA A 63 26.51 -16.93 -4.17
C ALA A 63 27.79 -17.76 -4.43
N LEU A 64 28.19 -17.91 -5.69
CA LEU A 64 29.40 -18.66 -6.08
C LEU A 64 30.68 -17.83 -6.08
N ARG A 65 30.59 -16.51 -6.22
CA ARG A 65 31.74 -15.61 -6.33
C ARG A 65 31.51 -14.48 -5.33
N GLY A 66 31.99 -14.65 -4.11
CA GLY A 66 31.82 -13.70 -2.99
C GLY A 66 32.46 -12.33 -3.24
N SER A 67 31.97 -11.57 -4.22
CA SER A 67 32.45 -10.24 -4.58
C SER A 67 31.33 -9.20 -4.54
N ARG A 68 31.67 -8.02 -4.00
CA ARG A 68 30.87 -6.79 -4.10
C ARG A 68 30.61 -6.50 -5.59
N THR A 69 29.35 -6.35 -5.95
CA THR A 69 28.94 -6.18 -7.35
C THR A 69 29.27 -4.77 -7.87
N PRO A 70 29.98 -4.61 -9.00
CA PRO A 70 29.90 -3.39 -9.78
C PRO A 70 28.54 -3.37 -10.48
N VAL A 71 27.75 -2.32 -10.25
CA VAL A 71 26.42 -2.14 -10.83
C VAL A 71 26.59 -1.92 -12.34
N ASN A 72 26.48 -3.00 -13.13
CA ASN A 72 26.48 -2.91 -14.59
C ASN A 72 25.26 -2.10 -15.06
N ARG A 73 25.52 -1.11 -15.92
CA ARG A 73 24.56 -0.13 -16.47
C ARG A 73 23.30 -0.77 -17.10
N LEU A 74 23.34 -2.05 -17.49
CA LEU A 74 22.17 -2.79 -17.97
C LEU A 74 21.10 -3.05 -16.91
N GLY A 75 21.47 -3.19 -15.63
CA GLY A 75 20.47 -3.36 -14.56
C GLY A 75 19.60 -2.12 -14.35
N LEU A 76 20.17 -0.94 -14.57
CA LEU A 76 19.48 0.36 -14.47
C LEU A 76 18.43 0.53 -15.59
N VAL A 77 18.73 0.01 -16.79
CA VAL A 77 17.84 0.07 -17.97
C VAL A 77 16.60 -0.81 -17.81
N TRP A 78 16.64 -1.85 -16.98
CA TRP A 78 15.47 -2.69 -16.69
C TRP A 78 14.68 -2.24 -15.45
N ILE A 79 15.35 -1.61 -14.49
CA ILE A 79 14.71 -1.04 -13.31
C ILE A 79 14.00 0.28 -13.69
N ALA A 80 14.53 1.07 -14.63
CA ALA A 80 13.94 2.34 -15.02
C ALA A 80 12.52 2.22 -15.62
N PRO A 81 12.20 1.28 -16.54
CA PRO A 81 10.83 1.04 -16.98
C PRO A 81 9.92 0.59 -15.86
N LEU A 82 10.41 -0.26 -14.93
CA LEU A 82 9.62 -0.72 -13.79
C LEU A 82 9.27 0.45 -12.84
N LEU A 83 10.23 1.35 -12.60
CA LEU A 83 10.01 2.58 -11.83
C LEU A 83 9.09 3.57 -12.55
N LEU A 84 9.18 3.66 -13.89
CA LEU A 84 8.30 4.49 -14.73
C LEU A 84 6.86 3.95 -14.83
N TRP A 85 6.68 2.63 -14.74
CA TRP A 85 5.34 2.02 -14.72
C TRP A 85 4.60 2.28 -13.40
N ILE A 86 5.32 2.36 -12.28
CA ILE A 86 4.72 2.68 -10.98
C ILE A 86 4.32 4.17 -10.90
N SER A 87 5.09 5.07 -11.53
CA SER A 87 4.73 6.49 -11.60
C SER A 87 3.52 6.77 -12.51
N ALA A 88 3.17 5.84 -13.41
CA ALA A 88 1.96 5.95 -14.23
C ALA A 88 0.67 5.68 -13.43
N CYS A 89 0.69 4.84 -12.38
CA CYS A 89 -0.48 4.67 -11.49
C CYS A 89 -0.75 5.90 -10.62
N ALA A 90 0.27 6.71 -10.31
CA ALA A 90 0.08 7.97 -9.59
C ALA A 90 -0.53 9.09 -10.45
N ALA A 91 -0.58 8.92 -11.78
CA ALA A 91 -0.96 9.97 -12.72
C ALA A 91 -2.48 10.23 -12.79
N HIS A 92 -3.32 9.31 -12.33
CA HIS A 92 -4.79 9.40 -12.41
C HIS A 92 -5.50 9.22 -11.06
N TYR A 93 -4.93 9.77 -9.98
CA TYR A 93 -5.71 9.88 -8.74
C TYR A 93 -6.86 10.88 -8.96
N THR A 94 -8.08 10.37 -9.04
CA THR A 94 -9.30 11.17 -9.18
C THR A 94 -9.54 11.93 -7.89
N VAL A 95 -9.40 13.25 -7.95
CA VAL A 95 -9.71 14.15 -6.84
C VAL A 95 -11.23 14.27 -6.72
N HIS A 96 -11.78 13.99 -5.54
CA HIS A 96 -13.22 14.10 -5.33
C HIS A 96 -13.70 15.55 -5.43
N PRO A 97 -14.93 15.81 -5.91
CA PRO A 97 -15.50 17.14 -5.92
C PRO A 97 -15.54 17.73 -4.51
N GLY A 98 -14.98 18.93 -4.33
CA GLY A 98 -14.91 19.63 -3.05
C GLY A 98 -13.62 19.39 -2.25
N ALA A 99 -12.66 18.61 -2.77
CA ALA A 99 -11.31 18.52 -2.19
C ALA A 99 -10.44 19.72 -2.59
N LEU A 100 -9.67 20.25 -1.63
CA LEU A 100 -8.77 21.40 -1.84
C LEU A 100 -7.44 21.02 -2.50
N SER A 101 -7.06 19.74 -2.43
CA SER A 101 -5.84 19.20 -3.01
C SER A 101 -5.93 17.69 -3.21
N LYS A 102 -4.98 17.09 -3.94
CA LYS A 102 -4.87 15.62 -4.04
C LYS A 102 -4.70 14.96 -2.67
N THR A 103 -3.91 15.59 -1.79
CA THR A 103 -3.71 15.13 -0.42
C THR A 103 -4.99 15.21 0.39
N ASP A 104 -5.75 16.29 0.27
CA ASP A 104 -7.05 16.45 0.95
C ASP A 104 -8.02 15.34 0.56
N SER A 105 -8.08 15.01 -0.74
CA SER A 105 -8.89 13.92 -1.27
C SER A 105 -8.44 12.55 -0.73
N ALA A 106 -7.13 12.28 -0.70
CA ALA A 106 -6.59 11.03 -0.18
C ALA A 106 -6.81 10.85 1.33
N ALA A 107 -6.65 11.94 2.10
CA ALA A 107 -6.93 11.95 3.52
C ALA A 107 -8.42 11.70 3.80
N TYR A 108 -9.31 12.32 3.02
CA TYR A 108 -10.75 12.08 3.10
C TYR A 108 -11.12 10.62 2.86
N ASP A 109 -10.55 9.98 1.83
CA ASP A 109 -10.77 8.56 1.55
C ASP A 109 -10.33 7.66 2.70
N ALA A 110 -9.14 7.90 3.24
CA ALA A 110 -8.62 7.15 4.39
C ALA A 110 -9.53 7.27 5.62
N LEU A 111 -9.99 8.49 5.93
CA LEU A 111 -10.94 8.73 7.02
C LEU A 111 -12.29 8.04 6.78
N ARG A 112 -12.79 8.02 5.54
CA ARG A 112 -14.04 7.31 5.21
C ARG A 112 -13.94 5.80 5.38
N ILE A 113 -12.79 5.20 5.05
CA ILE A 113 -12.55 3.77 5.29
C ILE A 113 -12.54 3.48 6.80
N ALA A 114 -11.87 4.32 7.58
CA ALA A 114 -11.81 4.18 9.03
C ALA A 114 -13.19 4.32 9.69
N GLU A 115 -13.98 5.32 9.28
CA GLU A 115 -15.34 5.54 9.77
C GLU A 115 -16.23 4.31 9.54
N ARG A 116 -16.23 3.76 8.31
CA ARG A 116 -16.98 2.52 8.01
C ARG A 116 -16.51 1.34 8.87
N THR A 117 -15.20 1.23 9.12
CA THR A 117 -14.65 0.18 9.97
C THR A 117 -15.14 0.32 11.42
N ILE A 118 -15.15 1.55 11.95
CA ILE A 118 -15.64 1.85 13.30
C ILE A 118 -17.16 1.57 13.40
N ASP A 119 -17.93 1.98 12.41
CA ASP A 119 -19.39 1.79 12.42
C ASP A 119 -19.75 0.30 12.34
N GLN A 120 -19.07 -0.46 11.48
CA GLN A 120 -19.22 -1.91 11.43
C GLN A 120 -18.86 -2.56 12.77
N ALA A 121 -17.71 -2.21 13.36
CA ALA A 121 -17.30 -2.74 14.66
C ALA A 121 -18.31 -2.42 15.77
N ARG A 122 -18.92 -1.23 15.77
CA ARG A 122 -19.98 -0.88 16.74
C ARG A 122 -21.23 -1.75 16.56
N LEU A 123 -21.59 -2.09 15.33
CA LEU A 123 -22.72 -2.98 15.07
C LEU A 123 -22.43 -4.40 15.56
N GLU A 124 -21.26 -4.94 15.24
CA GLU A 124 -20.83 -6.28 15.67
C GLU A 124 -20.71 -6.38 17.20
N TYR A 125 -20.22 -5.32 17.87
CA TYR A 125 -20.17 -5.25 19.33
C TYR A 125 -21.57 -5.28 19.95
N LYS A 126 -22.51 -4.50 19.41
CA LYS A 126 -23.92 -4.50 19.86
C LYS A 126 -24.61 -5.84 19.61
N ALA A 127 -24.24 -6.54 18.55
CA ALA A 127 -24.75 -7.87 18.22
C ALA A 127 -24.11 -8.99 19.06
N GLY A 128 -23.14 -8.68 19.95
CA GLY A 128 -22.41 -9.68 20.73
C GLY A 128 -21.47 -10.55 19.90
N GLN A 129 -21.12 -10.10 18.69
CA GLN A 129 -20.22 -10.81 17.76
C GLN A 129 -18.75 -10.50 18.04
N LEU A 130 -18.46 -9.39 18.74
CA LEU A 130 -17.11 -9.05 19.18
C LEU A 130 -16.88 -9.43 20.66
N PRO A 131 -15.69 -9.95 21.01
CA PRO A 131 -15.34 -10.28 22.39
C PRO A 131 -15.23 -9.01 23.26
N GLY A 132 -15.34 -9.18 24.58
CA GLY A 132 -15.25 -8.06 25.53
C GLY A 132 -13.95 -7.24 25.40
N GLU A 133 -12.83 -7.91 25.08
CA GLU A 133 -11.52 -7.31 24.85
C GLU A 133 -11.46 -6.44 23.57
N ALA A 134 -12.34 -6.68 22.59
CA ALA A 134 -12.40 -5.87 21.37
C ALA A 134 -12.85 -4.43 21.62
N ARG A 135 -13.46 -4.14 22.79
CA ARG A 135 -13.85 -2.79 23.17
C ARG A 135 -12.65 -1.86 23.29
N GLU A 136 -11.58 -2.32 23.93
CA GLU A 136 -10.37 -1.49 24.11
C GLU A 136 -9.69 -1.21 22.77
N ALA A 137 -9.64 -2.21 21.88
CA ALA A 137 -9.12 -2.06 20.54
C ALA A 137 -9.98 -1.11 19.69
N LEU A 138 -11.31 -1.19 19.80
CA LEU A 138 -12.23 -0.27 19.14
C LEU A 138 -12.07 1.17 19.66
N ASP A 139 -11.94 1.35 20.98
CA ASP A 139 -11.70 2.66 21.58
C ASP A 139 -10.35 3.25 21.13
N ALA A 140 -9.31 2.43 20.99
CA ALA A 140 -8.02 2.84 20.44
C ALA A 140 -8.13 3.28 18.97
N LEU A 141 -8.88 2.53 18.15
CA LEU A 141 -9.16 2.89 16.76
C LEU A 141 -9.92 4.23 16.66
N ILE A 142 -10.96 4.42 17.49
CA ILE A 142 -11.73 5.67 17.54
C ILE A 142 -10.83 6.85 17.93
N ARG A 143 -9.95 6.67 18.93
CA ARG A 143 -8.98 7.71 19.32
C ARG A 143 -8.07 8.10 18.16
N SER A 144 -7.48 7.11 17.48
CA SER A 144 -6.61 7.36 16.33
C SER A 144 -7.35 8.04 15.17
N TYR A 145 -8.59 7.64 14.90
CA TYR A 145 -9.45 8.29 13.91
C TYR A 145 -9.69 9.76 14.24
N ASN A 146 -10.01 10.08 15.49
CA ASN A 146 -10.26 11.46 15.91
C ASN A 146 -9.00 12.34 15.78
N ILE A 147 -7.83 11.81 16.12
CA ILE A 147 -6.54 12.49 15.94
C ILE A 147 -6.31 12.78 14.45
N ALA A 148 -6.39 11.76 13.60
CA ALA A 148 -6.19 11.91 12.16
C ALA A 148 -7.20 12.88 11.53
N ARG A 149 -8.47 12.83 11.94
CA ARG A 149 -9.52 13.74 11.49
C ARG A 149 -9.22 15.19 11.88
N ASN A 150 -8.75 15.44 13.10
CA ASN A 150 -8.38 16.79 13.54
C ASN A 150 -7.17 17.32 12.77
N SER A 151 -6.17 16.49 12.52
CA SER A 151 -5.01 16.88 11.70
C SER A 151 -5.40 17.14 10.25
N TRP A 152 -6.35 16.38 9.70
CA TRP A 152 -6.89 16.62 8.36
C TRP A 152 -7.62 17.97 8.27
N LEU A 153 -8.49 18.28 9.24
CA LEU A 153 -9.18 19.58 9.29
C LEU A 153 -8.20 20.74 9.45
N THR A 154 -7.15 20.57 10.25
CA THR A 154 -6.09 21.58 10.40
C THR A 154 -5.33 21.80 9.10
N TYR A 155 -4.91 20.73 8.42
CA TYR A 155 -4.26 20.79 7.10
C TYR A 155 -5.16 21.48 6.08
N ARG A 156 -6.43 21.08 6.03
CA ARG A 156 -7.41 21.65 5.10
C ARG A 156 -7.65 23.14 5.37
N GLY A 157 -7.71 23.54 6.63
CA GLY A 157 -7.77 24.95 7.04
C GLY A 157 -6.53 25.74 6.61
N ALA A 158 -5.34 25.16 6.75
CA ALA A 158 -4.10 25.79 6.30
C ALA A 158 -4.07 26.00 4.78
N VAL A 159 -4.48 25.00 4.01
CA VAL A 159 -4.61 25.11 2.54
C VAL A 159 -5.66 26.14 2.14
N ALA A 160 -6.81 26.17 2.82
CA ALA A 160 -7.88 27.14 2.53
C ALA A 160 -7.47 28.60 2.83
N ALA A 161 -6.59 28.80 3.81
CA ALA A 161 -6.08 30.11 4.21
C ALA A 161 -4.76 30.50 3.50
N ASP A 162 -4.33 29.75 2.49
CA ASP A 162 -3.07 29.95 1.75
C ASP A 162 -1.82 30.00 2.66
N MET A 163 -1.87 29.29 3.78
CA MET A 163 -0.74 29.15 4.70
C MET A 163 0.20 28.02 4.25
N PRO A 164 1.51 28.10 4.53
CA PRO A 164 2.46 27.03 4.20
C PRO A 164 2.05 25.69 4.82
N PRO A 165 1.63 24.69 4.04
CA PRO A 165 0.98 23.50 4.59
C PRO A 165 1.97 22.45 5.10
N GLY A 166 3.28 22.67 4.94
CA GLY A 166 4.31 21.62 5.13
C GLY A 166 4.32 20.97 6.51
N VAL A 167 4.17 21.76 7.58
CA VAL A 167 4.12 21.24 8.96
C VAL A 167 2.84 20.42 9.18
N TYR A 168 1.70 20.92 8.72
CA TYR A 168 0.40 20.24 8.85
C TYR A 168 0.33 18.98 7.97
N PHE A 169 0.98 18.99 6.81
CA PHE A 169 1.09 17.83 5.93
C PHE A 169 1.87 16.69 6.57
N ASN A 170 3.01 16.99 7.19
CA ASN A 170 3.81 15.99 7.88
C ASN A 170 3.05 15.37 9.07
N GLN A 171 2.35 16.23 9.84
CA GLN A 171 1.52 15.78 10.95
C GLN A 171 0.36 14.91 10.46
N LEU A 172 -0.38 15.35 9.44
CA LEU A 172 -1.46 14.59 8.81
C LEU A 172 -0.97 13.22 8.31
N THR A 173 0.18 13.18 7.65
CA THR A 173 0.76 11.93 7.12
C THR A 173 1.07 10.95 8.25
N LYS A 174 1.66 11.44 9.35
CA LYS A 174 1.93 10.62 10.53
C LYS A 174 0.63 10.06 11.14
N ASP A 175 -0.36 10.92 11.36
CA ASP A 175 -1.60 10.51 12.02
C ASP A 175 -2.43 9.54 11.14
N LEU A 176 -2.37 9.67 9.81
CA LEU A 176 -2.97 8.71 8.89
C LEU A 176 -2.25 7.36 8.90
N LEU A 177 -0.92 7.33 9.08
CA LEU A 177 -0.17 6.09 9.24
C LEU A 177 -0.51 5.40 10.56
N ASP A 178 -0.61 6.17 11.64
CA ASP A 178 -1.03 5.66 12.96
C ASP A 178 -2.45 5.10 12.89
N LEU A 179 -3.36 5.77 12.17
CA LEU A 179 -4.72 5.28 11.90
C LEU A 179 -4.73 3.97 11.10
N ALA A 180 -3.93 3.88 10.04
CA ALA A 180 -3.79 2.64 9.29
C ALA A 180 -3.27 1.49 10.16
N GLY A 181 -2.34 1.80 11.07
CA GLY A 181 -1.85 0.86 12.10
C GLY A 181 -2.97 0.40 13.04
N ALA A 182 -3.76 1.33 13.57
CA ALA A 182 -4.87 1.03 14.48
C ALA A 182 -5.95 0.16 13.80
N ILE A 183 -6.27 0.42 12.53
CA ILE A 183 -7.21 -0.41 11.74
C ILE A 183 -6.69 -1.85 11.64
N ARG A 184 -5.39 -2.03 11.34
CA ARG A 184 -4.78 -3.36 11.24
C ARG A 184 -4.80 -4.09 12.58
N ALA A 185 -4.42 -3.40 13.66
CA ALA A 185 -4.42 -3.97 15.00
C ALA A 185 -5.83 -4.42 15.42
N PHE A 186 -6.85 -3.60 15.16
CA PHE A 186 -8.24 -3.95 15.42
C PHE A 186 -8.69 -5.19 14.62
N LYS A 187 -8.40 -5.23 13.32
CA LYS A 187 -8.76 -6.38 12.46
C LYS A 187 -8.05 -7.68 12.86
N LEU A 188 -6.78 -7.59 13.22
CA LEU A 188 -6.01 -8.76 13.68
C LEU A 188 -6.57 -9.30 15.00
N GLY A 189 -6.88 -8.40 15.95
CA GLY A 189 -7.50 -8.77 17.21
C GLY A 189 -8.88 -9.39 17.03
N ALA A 190 -9.67 -8.94 16.06
CA ALA A 190 -10.95 -9.55 15.72
C ALA A 190 -10.77 -10.97 15.14
N ALA A 191 -9.85 -11.16 14.20
CA ALA A 191 -9.64 -12.44 13.52
C ALA A 191 -9.11 -13.56 14.45
N ILE A 192 -8.16 -13.25 15.34
CA ILE A 192 -7.62 -14.23 16.31
C ILE A 192 -8.72 -14.79 17.21
N ASN A 193 -9.72 -13.98 17.53
CA ASN A 193 -10.81 -14.38 18.42
C ASN A 193 -11.92 -15.18 17.71
N GLU A 194 -12.04 -15.08 16.38
CA GLU A 194 -12.93 -15.97 15.61
C GLU A 194 -12.36 -17.38 15.48
N GLU A 195 -11.03 -17.53 15.34
CA GLU A 195 -10.37 -18.84 15.25
C GLU A 195 -10.34 -19.60 16.60
N ALA A 196 -10.49 -18.88 17.72
CA ALA A 196 -10.49 -19.46 19.07
C ALA A 196 -11.86 -19.98 19.54
N LYS A 197 -12.91 -19.88 18.71
CA LYS A 197 -14.30 -20.18 19.05
C LYS A 197 -14.79 -21.46 18.37
#